data_AF-A0A832UEQ9-F1
#
_entry.id   AF-A0A832UEQ9-F1
#
_cell.length_a   1.000
_cell.length_b   1.000
_cell.length_c   1.000
_cell.angle_alpha   90.00
_cell.angle_beta   90.00
_cell.angle_gamma   90.00
#
_symmetry.space_group_name_H-M   'P 1'
#
loop_
_entity.id
_entity.type
_entity.pdbx_description
1 polymer ?
#
loop_
_entity_poly.entity_id
_entity_poly.type
_entity_poly.pdbx_seq_one_letter_code
_entity_poly.pdbx_strand_id
1 'polypeptide(L)'
;MNVLTKNINNRTEELVGSAVDLWTAYREGAFKTSPSPWLGCLILLEECEDSKRNIRNREPHFEVFPEFKGASYIERYHQSCTRLLRERIYSGVCYIIASKERAGDYTEPDPALSGERFLRSLISHLHTFYPIH
;
A
#
# COMPACT_ATOMS: atom_id res chain seq x y z
N MET A 1 3.66 -7.49 -22.71
CA MET A 1 3.87 -7.13 -21.29
C MET A 1 2.73 -6.21 -20.91
N ASN A 2 1.81 -6.64 -20.03
CA ASN A 2 0.60 -5.88 -19.73
C ASN A 2 0.96 -4.54 -19.04
N VAL A 3 0.28 -3.46 -19.42
CA VAL A 3 0.50 -2.11 -18.87
C VAL A 3 0.36 -2.11 -17.34
N LEU A 4 -0.59 -2.88 -16.82
CA LEU A 4 -0.82 -3.03 -15.39
C LEU A 4 0.34 -3.73 -14.64
N THR A 5 1.10 -4.64 -15.28
CA THR A 5 2.25 -5.33 -14.64
C THR A 5 3.42 -4.40 -14.48
N LYS A 6 3.66 -3.54 -15.48
CA LYS A 6 4.63 -2.46 -15.34
C LYS A 6 4.18 -1.48 -14.26
N ASN A 7 2.89 -1.17 -14.24
CA ASN A 7 2.33 -0.21 -13.30
C ASN A 7 2.50 -0.67 -11.84
N ILE A 8 2.17 -1.92 -11.48
CA ILE A 8 2.24 -2.35 -10.07
C ILE A 8 3.66 -2.35 -9.48
N ASN A 9 4.64 -2.86 -10.24
CA ASN A 9 6.02 -2.91 -9.77
C ASN A 9 6.61 -1.50 -9.67
N ASN A 10 6.42 -0.68 -10.72
CA ASN A 10 6.86 0.72 -10.69
C ASN A 10 6.20 1.49 -9.54
N ARG A 11 4.90 1.28 -9.31
CA ARG A 11 4.16 1.96 -8.24
C ARG A 11 4.63 1.52 -6.85
N THR A 12 4.94 0.24 -6.69
CA THR A 12 5.49 -0.29 -5.44
C THR A 12 6.89 0.29 -5.18
N GLU A 13 7.73 0.39 -6.21
CA GLU A 13 9.04 1.04 -6.12
C GLU A 13 8.93 2.52 -5.73
N GLU A 14 8.00 3.26 -6.35
CA GLU A 14 7.71 4.67 -6.00
C GLU A 14 7.28 4.83 -4.53
N LEU A 15 6.41 3.93 -4.03
CA LEU A 15 5.95 3.94 -2.64
C LEU A 15 7.09 3.67 -1.67
N VAL A 16 7.91 2.65 -1.94
CA VAL A 16 9.07 2.33 -1.09
C VAL A 16 10.07 3.49 -1.10
N GLY A 17 10.40 4.03 -2.27
CA GLY A 17 11.31 5.17 -2.40
C GLY A 17 10.81 6.39 -1.63
N SER A 18 9.53 6.74 -1.80
CA SER A 18 8.91 7.88 -1.09
C SER A 18 8.99 7.73 0.44
N ALA A 19 8.75 6.52 0.96
CA ALA A 19 8.87 6.27 2.38
C ALA A 19 10.31 6.36 2.87
N VAL A 20 11.27 5.80 2.12
CA VAL A 20 12.70 5.89 2.43
C VAL A 20 13.18 7.33 2.47
N ASP A 21 12.76 8.16 1.52
CA ASP A 21 13.10 9.58 1.47
C ASP A 21 12.57 10.34 2.68
N LEU A 22 11.30 10.10 3.05
CA LEU A 22 10.67 10.72 4.22
C LEU A 22 11.36 10.29 5.53
N TRP A 23 11.64 9.00 5.69
CA TRP A 23 12.35 8.50 6.87
C TRP A 23 13.79 9.01 6.94
N THR A 24 14.45 9.15 5.79
CA THR A 24 15.78 9.76 5.70
C THR A 24 15.72 11.21 6.12
N ALA A 25 14.79 12.01 5.57
CA ALA A 25 14.60 13.40 5.97
C ALA A 25 14.32 13.55 7.48
N TYR A 26 13.54 12.64 8.06
CA TYR A 26 13.33 12.60 9.51
C TYR A 26 14.59 12.29 10.30
N ARG A 27 15.36 11.28 9.88
CA ARG A 27 16.65 10.95 10.49
C ARG A 27 17.64 12.12 10.43
N GLU A 28 17.69 12.84 9.31
CA GLU A 28 18.57 14.01 9.13
C GLU A 28 18.04 15.29 9.84
N GLY A 29 16.92 15.21 10.56
CA GLY A 29 16.39 16.31 11.36
C GLY A 29 15.65 17.38 10.55
N ALA A 30 15.25 17.10 9.30
CA ALA A 30 14.51 18.05 8.46
C ALA A 30 13.17 18.50 9.09
N PHE A 31 12.58 17.65 9.94
CA PHE A 31 11.35 17.94 10.68
C PHE A 31 11.59 18.54 12.08
N LYS A 32 12.81 19.01 12.40
CA LYS A 32 13.16 19.63 13.71
C LYS A 32 12.82 18.71 14.90
N THR A 33 12.52 19.26 16.07
CA THR A 33 12.14 18.52 17.30
C THR A 33 10.73 17.94 17.27
N SER A 34 10.25 17.53 16.10
CA SER A 34 8.94 16.91 15.95
C SER A 34 8.98 15.44 16.37
N PRO A 35 7.86 14.87 16.85
CA PRO A 35 7.74 13.44 17.01
C PRO A 35 7.93 12.73 15.66
N SER A 36 8.18 11.42 15.70
CA SER A 36 8.25 10.61 14.48
C SER A 36 6.96 10.81 13.67
N PRO A 37 7.05 11.16 12.38
CA PRO A 37 5.86 11.36 11.57
C PRO A 37 5.08 10.05 11.44
N TRP A 38 3.76 10.17 11.32
CA TRP A 38 2.91 9.07 10.87
C TRP A 38 2.86 9.06 9.34
N LEU A 39 3.31 7.96 8.74
CA LEU A 39 3.31 7.79 7.29
C LEU A 39 2.14 6.90 6.87
N GLY A 40 1.22 7.47 6.10
CA GLY A 40 0.08 6.76 5.53
C GLY A 40 0.25 6.47 4.05
N CYS A 41 -0.10 5.26 3.62
CA CYS A 41 -0.29 4.90 2.22
C CYS A 41 -1.75 4.50 1.97
N LEU A 42 -2.42 5.14 1.01
CA LEU A 42 -3.73 4.73 0.53
C LEU A 42 -3.63 4.32 -0.92
N ILE A 43 -4.05 3.10 -1.24
CA ILE A 43 -4.09 2.56 -2.58
C ILE A 43 -5.54 2.25 -2.95
N LEU A 44 -5.99 2.82 -4.07
CA LEU A 44 -7.26 2.51 -4.70
C LEU A 44 -6.98 1.78 -6.02
N LEU A 45 -7.43 0.54 -6.12
CA LEU A 45 -7.35 -0.26 -7.33
C LEU A 45 -8.72 -0.36 -7.99
N GLU A 46 -8.76 -0.19 -9.30
CA GLU A 46 -9.97 -0.42 -10.08
C GLU A 46 -10.32 -1.91 -10.12
N GLU A 47 -11.57 -2.23 -9.83
CA GLU A 47 -12.15 -3.54 -10.01
C GLU A 47 -12.56 -3.74 -11.47
N CYS A 48 -11.69 -4.37 -12.27
CA CYS A 48 -11.99 -4.75 -13.65
C CYS A 48 -11.50 -6.18 -13.96
N GLU A 49 -11.96 -6.75 -15.08
CA GLU A 49 -11.55 -8.10 -15.52
C GLU A 49 -10.03 -8.26 -15.59
N ASP A 50 -9.33 -7.21 -16.05
CA ASP A 50 -7.88 -7.23 -16.10
C ASP A 50 -7.22 -7.27 -14.72
N SER A 51 -7.81 -6.61 -13.72
CA SER A 51 -7.31 -6.61 -12.33
C SER A 51 -7.49 -7.95 -11.63
N LYS A 52 -8.54 -8.71 -11.99
CA LYS A 52 -8.90 -10.03 -11.46
C LYS A 52 -8.18 -11.17 -12.16
N ARG A 53 -7.69 -10.95 -13.37
CA ARG A 53 -7.07 -11.99 -14.18
C ARG A 53 -5.72 -12.44 -13.62
N ASN A 54 -5.53 -13.76 -13.55
CA ASN A 54 -4.27 -14.39 -13.16
C ASN A 54 -3.10 -13.95 -14.06
N ILE A 55 -1.97 -13.63 -13.43
CA ILE A 55 -0.77 -13.16 -14.12
C ILE A 55 0.25 -14.28 -14.21
N ARG A 56 0.76 -14.54 -15.42
CA ARG A 56 1.87 -15.46 -15.64
C ARG A 56 3.17 -14.85 -15.12
N ASN A 57 3.91 -15.62 -14.34
CA ASN A 57 5.27 -15.27 -13.95
C ASN A 57 6.27 -15.68 -15.03
N ARG A 58 7.35 -14.91 -15.14
CA ARG A 58 8.53 -15.31 -15.91
C ARG A 58 9.62 -15.64 -14.89
N GLU A 59 9.99 -16.91 -14.81
CA GLU A 59 10.93 -17.46 -13.82
C GLU A 59 12.20 -17.98 -14.51
N PRO A 60 12.99 -17.13 -15.21
CA PRO A 60 14.13 -17.59 -16.01
C PRO A 60 15.35 -17.97 -15.15
N HIS A 61 15.41 -17.51 -13.90
CA HIS A 61 16.57 -17.66 -13.01
C HIS A 61 16.20 -18.21 -11.64
N PHE A 62 15.09 -17.76 -11.07
CA PHE A 62 14.61 -18.18 -9.75
C PHE A 62 13.10 -18.33 -9.77
N GLU A 63 12.60 -19.24 -8.94
CA GLU A 63 11.17 -19.37 -8.70
C GLU A 63 10.64 -18.14 -7.94
N VAL A 64 9.43 -17.70 -8.29
CA VAL A 64 8.71 -16.73 -7.47
C VAL A 64 8.17 -17.42 -6.21
N PHE A 65 7.94 -16.64 -5.16
CA PHE A 65 7.29 -17.17 -3.96
C PHE A 65 5.87 -17.69 -4.28
N PRO A 66 5.40 -18.74 -3.57
CA PRO A 66 4.14 -19.42 -3.86
C PRO A 66 2.93 -18.47 -3.94
N GLU A 67 2.87 -17.46 -3.08
CA GLU A 67 1.78 -16.46 -3.06
C GLU A 67 1.69 -15.61 -4.33
N PHE A 68 2.74 -15.60 -5.17
CA PHE A 68 2.73 -14.91 -6.46
C PHE A 68 2.44 -15.84 -7.64
N LYS A 69 2.41 -17.17 -7.44
CA LYS A 69 2.12 -18.12 -8.52
C LYS A 69 0.64 -18.04 -8.91
N GLY A 70 0.38 -17.54 -10.12
CA GLY A 70 -0.98 -17.35 -10.63
C GLY A 70 -1.73 -16.14 -10.06
N ALA A 71 -1.11 -15.37 -9.15
CA ALA A 71 -1.76 -14.23 -8.51
C ALA A 71 -2.16 -13.14 -9.52
N SER A 72 -3.39 -12.65 -9.37
CA SER A 72 -3.98 -11.48 -10.01
C SER A 72 -3.34 -10.17 -9.57
N TYR A 73 -3.71 -9.03 -10.17
CA TYR A 73 -3.23 -7.73 -9.70
C TYR A 73 -3.74 -7.41 -8.31
N ILE A 74 -5.00 -7.75 -8.04
CA ILE A 74 -5.63 -7.55 -6.75
C ILE A 74 -4.81 -8.23 -5.65
N GLU A 75 -4.45 -9.49 -5.87
CA GLU A 75 -3.67 -10.28 -4.91
C GLU A 75 -2.23 -9.76 -4.79
N ARG A 76 -1.59 -9.38 -5.89
CA ARG A 76 -0.22 -8.82 -5.84
C ARG A 76 -0.15 -7.49 -5.09
N TYR A 77 -1.13 -6.60 -5.28
CA TYR A 77 -1.22 -5.36 -4.51
C TYR A 77 -1.48 -5.67 -3.04
N HIS A 78 -2.36 -6.62 -2.73
CA HIS A 78 -2.57 -7.08 -1.35
C HIS A 78 -1.27 -7.55 -0.69
N GLN A 79 -0.48 -8.40 -1.36
CA GLN A 79 0.82 -8.86 -0.84
C GLN A 79 1.79 -7.70 -0.63
N SER A 80 1.84 -6.75 -1.56
CA SER A 80 2.73 -5.58 -1.50
C SER A 80 2.34 -4.64 -0.34
N CYS A 81 1.06 -4.28 -0.24
CA CYS A 81 0.52 -3.48 0.87
C CYS A 81 0.75 -4.13 2.23
N THR A 82 0.57 -5.45 2.31
CA THR A 82 0.81 -6.23 3.53
C THR A 82 2.26 -6.12 3.97
N ARG A 83 3.22 -6.20 3.05
CA ARG A 83 4.65 -6.03 3.33
C ARG A 83 4.99 -4.60 3.74
N LEU A 84 4.49 -3.60 3.01
CA LEU A 84 4.65 -2.17 3.36
C LEU A 84 4.23 -1.88 4.82
N LEU A 85 3.12 -2.47 5.26
CA LEU A 85 2.64 -2.33 6.65
C LEU A 85 3.48 -3.15 7.64
N ARG A 86 3.71 -4.44 7.36
CA ARG A 86 4.38 -5.36 8.31
C ARG A 86 5.85 -5.03 8.53
N GLU A 87 6.52 -4.53 7.50
CA GLU A 87 7.92 -4.10 7.56
C GLU A 87 8.07 -2.68 8.12
N ARG A 88 6.95 -2.03 8.49
CA ARG A 88 6.90 -0.65 9.04
C ARG A 88 7.49 0.40 8.11
N ILE A 89 7.45 0.13 6.80
CA ILE A 89 7.77 1.14 5.78
C ILE A 89 6.76 2.28 5.90
N TYR A 90 5.49 1.94 6.13
CA TYR A 90 4.43 2.87 6.49
C TYR A 90 3.86 2.57 7.88
N SER A 91 3.37 3.61 8.56
CA SER A 91 2.65 3.52 9.84
C SER A 91 1.22 3.00 9.68
N GLY A 92 0.61 3.27 8.52
CA GLY A 92 -0.70 2.76 8.13
C GLY A 92 -0.79 2.56 6.63
N VAL A 93 -1.44 1.48 6.20
CA VAL A 93 -1.72 1.19 4.80
C VAL A 93 -3.22 0.92 4.65
N CYS A 94 -3.86 1.58 3.69
CA CYS A 94 -5.24 1.38 3.30
C CYS A 94 -5.27 0.85 1.86
N TYR A 95 -5.95 -0.27 1.63
CA TYR A 95 -6.07 -0.87 0.30
C TYR A 95 -7.54 -1.13 -0.04
N ILE A 96 -8.04 -0.38 -1.02
CA ILE A 96 -9.43 -0.39 -1.46
C ILE A 96 -9.49 -0.85 -2.91
N ILE A 97 -10.48 -1.67 -3.23
CA ILE A 97 -10.81 -2.09 -4.59
C ILE A 97 -12.21 -1.59 -4.92
N ALA A 98 -12.37 -0.84 -6.00
CA ALA A 98 -13.66 -0.24 -6.36
C ALA A 98 -13.94 -0.30 -7.86
N SER A 99 -15.21 -0.47 -8.23
CA SER A 99 -15.67 -0.40 -9.62
C SER A 99 -15.85 1.05 -10.05
N LYS A 100 -15.49 1.36 -11.31
CA LYS A 100 -15.77 2.69 -11.88
C LYS A 100 -17.25 2.90 -12.19
N GLU A 101 -17.95 1.82 -12.50
CA GLU A 101 -19.35 1.82 -12.93
C GLU A 101 -20.31 1.92 -11.74
N ARG A 102 -19.88 1.48 -10.56
CA ARG A 102 -20.69 1.45 -9.34
C ARG A 102 -20.11 2.38 -8.28
N ALA A 103 -20.42 3.67 -8.42
CA ALA A 103 -19.96 4.67 -7.46
C ALA A 103 -20.41 4.33 -6.02
N GLY A 104 -19.47 4.35 -5.08
CA GLY A 104 -19.70 4.01 -3.67
C GLY A 104 -19.60 2.52 -3.35
N ASP A 105 -19.52 1.64 -4.36
CA ASP A 105 -19.25 0.22 -4.16
C ASP A 105 -17.73 -0.01 -4.10
N TYR A 106 -17.27 -0.53 -2.97
CA TYR A 106 -15.87 -0.86 -2.76
C TYR A 106 -15.71 -2.04 -1.81
N THR A 107 -14.55 -2.68 -1.90
CA THR A 107 -14.16 -3.78 -1.02
C THR A 107 -12.80 -3.51 -0.39
N GLU A 108 -12.65 -4.01 0.83
CA GLU A 108 -11.40 -3.99 1.60
C GLU A 108 -11.01 -5.45 1.85
N PRO A 109 -10.06 -6.00 1.08
CA PRO A 109 -9.81 -7.44 1.09
C PRO A 109 -9.14 -7.96 2.37
N ASP A 110 -8.64 -7.05 3.22
CA ASP A 110 -7.92 -7.40 4.44
C ASP A 110 -8.25 -6.40 5.55
N PRO A 111 -8.80 -6.85 6.71
CA PRO A 111 -9.06 -5.98 7.86
C PRO A 111 -7.82 -5.24 8.40
N ALA A 112 -6.61 -5.74 8.13
CA ALA A 112 -5.38 -5.05 8.48
C ALA A 112 -5.06 -3.86 7.56
N LEU A 113 -5.65 -3.83 6.36
CA LEU A 113 -5.49 -2.81 5.35
C LEU A 113 -6.77 -1.97 5.16
N SER A 114 -7.71 -2.02 6.11
CA SER A 114 -8.98 -1.30 6.04
C SER A 114 -8.81 0.20 6.22
N GLY A 115 -9.72 0.98 5.61
CA GLY A 115 -9.82 2.42 5.82
C GLY A 115 -10.08 2.76 7.29
N GLU A 116 -10.89 1.94 7.98
CA GLU A 116 -11.16 2.13 9.41
C GLU A 116 -9.87 2.03 10.25
N ARG A 117 -9.04 0.99 10.03
CA ARG A 117 -7.80 0.81 10.77
C ARG A 117 -6.78 1.89 10.43
N PHE A 118 -6.70 2.29 9.16
CA PHE A 118 -5.86 3.37 8.69
C PHE A 118 -6.21 4.69 9.38
N LEU A 119 -7.47 5.11 9.33
CA LEU A 119 -7.94 6.35 9.94
C LEU A 119 -7.81 6.33 11.46
N ARG A 120 -8.14 5.21 12.11
CA ARG A 120 -7.97 5.07 13.55
C ARG A 120 -6.50 5.26 13.97
N SER A 121 -5.57 4.66 13.24
CA SER A 121 -4.13 4.81 13.48
C SER A 121 -3.68 6.27 13.36
N LEU A 122 -4.13 6.96 12.30
CA LEU A 122 -3.85 8.39 12.10
C LEU A 122 -4.41 9.25 13.24
N ILE A 123 -5.70 9.08 13.56
CA ILE A 123 -6.39 9.84 14.60
C ILE A 123 -5.71 9.62 15.96
N SER A 124 -5.37 8.38 16.31
CA SER A 124 -4.62 8.09 17.54
C SER A 124 -3.26 8.80 17.57
N HIS A 125 -2.53 8.83 16.45
CA HIS A 125 -1.28 9.55 16.36
C HIS A 125 -1.48 11.06 16.55
N LEU A 126 -2.50 11.64 15.91
CA LEU A 126 -2.83 13.05 16.06
C LEU A 126 -3.14 13.41 17.52
N HIS A 127 -4.03 12.67 18.18
CA HIS A 127 -4.36 12.91 19.59
C HIS A 127 -3.17 12.75 20.54
N THR A 128 -2.22 11.89 20.20
CA THR A 128 -1.04 11.63 21.06
C THR A 128 -0.05 12.80 21.01
N PHE A 129 0.11 13.42 19.83
CA PHE A 129 1.21 14.34 19.57
C PHE A 129 0.80 15.78 19.27
N TYR A 130 -0.48 16.01 18.97
CA TYR A 130 -0.99 17.33 18.58
C TYR A 130 -2.28 17.65 19.36
N PRO A 131 -2.36 18.85 19.98
CA PRO A 131 -3.61 19.28 20.61
C PRO A 131 -4.67 19.48 19.52
N ILE A 132 -5.73 18.69 19.58
CA ILE A 132 -6.92 18.88 18.74
C ILE A 132 -7.82 19.86 19.49
N HIS A 133 -7.96 21.08 18.97
CA HIS A 133 -8.85 22.12 19.50
C HIS A 133 -10.31 21.86 19.13
#